data_AF-A0ABD5RXL1-F1
#
_entry.id   AF-A0ABD5RXL1-F1
#
_cell.length_a   1.000
_cell.length_b   1.000
_cell.length_c   1.000
_cell.angle_alpha   90.00
_cell.angle_beta   90.00
_cell.angle_gamma   90.00
#
_symmetry.space_group_name_H-M   'P 1'
#
loop_
_entity.id
_entity.type
_entity.pdbx_description
1 polymer ?
#
loop_
_entity_poly.entity_id
_entity_poly.type
_entity_poly.pdbx_seq_one_letter_code
_entity_poly.pdbx_strand_id
1 'polypeptide(L)'
;MQSPGHIGMALLFAAPAWFVFHGLKTNLAFTALAASTGMLPDGDLLLMRYVFVEHHGLTHSLLFIVPTALVLGGIATGIYLAVRGSSDYSTRQVYAFATVALFAGMLAHVFADVLTTPDIAPPIKPLYPLLETRLVLDAAFVKSKLWNLGTLGLGIVVQVGLLTREVLR
;
A
#
# COMPACT_ATOMS: atom_id res chain seq x y z
N MET A 1 -0.61 -12.74 -0.20
CA MET A 1 -2.09 -12.95 -0.31
C MET A 1 -2.47 -12.90 -1.80
N GLN A 2 -3.75 -12.86 -2.19
CA GLN A 2 -4.16 -12.45 -3.55
C GLN A 2 -4.65 -10.99 -3.53
N SER A 3 -4.90 -10.44 -4.73
CA SER A 3 -5.24 -9.03 -4.90
C SER A 3 -6.31 -8.48 -3.95
N PRO A 4 -7.45 -9.15 -3.68
CA PRO A 4 -8.42 -8.66 -2.71
C PRO A 4 -7.85 -8.49 -1.29
N GLY A 5 -7.03 -9.45 -0.83
CA GLY A 5 -6.41 -9.40 0.49
C GLY A 5 -5.43 -8.24 0.63
N HIS A 6 -4.61 -8.01 -0.40
CA HIS A 6 -3.64 -6.91 -0.42
C HIS A 6 -4.32 -5.54 -0.44
N ILE A 7 -5.35 -5.36 -1.27
CA ILE A 7 -6.14 -4.13 -1.29
C ILE A 7 -6.81 -3.91 0.08
N GLY A 8 -7.38 -4.97 0.67
CA GLY A 8 -7.92 -4.93 2.03
C GLY A 8 -6.90 -4.47 3.06
N MET A 9 -5.68 -5.01 3.02
CA MET A 9 -4.60 -4.62 3.92
C MET A 9 -4.19 -3.15 3.70
N ALA A 10 -4.13 -2.68 2.46
CA ALA A 10 -3.85 -1.28 2.15
C ALA A 10 -4.93 -0.33 2.73
N LEU A 11 -6.20 -0.73 2.66
CA LEU A 11 -7.28 0.01 3.33
C LEU A 11 -7.09 0.02 4.85
N LEU A 12 -6.68 -1.08 5.47
CA LEU A 12 -6.44 -1.11 6.92
C LEU A 12 -5.25 -0.23 7.32
N PHE A 13 -4.16 -0.24 6.55
CA PHE A 13 -2.98 0.62 6.77
C PHE A 13 -3.27 2.10 6.54
N ALA A 14 -4.32 2.44 5.78
CA ALA A 14 -4.79 3.81 5.63
C ALA A 14 -5.66 4.30 6.81
N ALA A 15 -6.15 3.41 7.68
CA ALA A 15 -7.04 3.78 8.79
C ALA A 15 -6.46 4.85 9.75
N PRO A 16 -5.15 4.84 10.11
CA PRO A 16 -4.57 5.88 10.95
C PRO A 16 -4.72 7.31 10.42
N ALA A 17 -4.82 7.48 9.09
CA ALA A 17 -4.97 8.80 8.46
C ALA A 17 -6.21 9.55 8.97
N TRP A 18 -7.31 8.84 9.25
CA TRP A 18 -8.57 9.39 9.77
C TRP A 18 -8.48 9.94 11.20
N PHE A 19 -7.37 9.70 11.89
CA PHE A 19 -7.10 10.22 13.22
C PHE A 19 -6.00 11.29 13.22
N VAL A 20 -5.14 11.30 12.19
CA VAL A 20 -4.01 12.22 12.05
C VAL A 20 -4.41 13.47 11.28
N PHE A 21 -5.19 13.32 10.20
CA PHE A 21 -5.59 14.42 9.35
C PHE A 21 -7.03 14.84 9.63
N HIS A 22 -7.32 16.11 9.33
CA HIS A 22 -8.65 16.68 9.42
C HIS A 22 -9.23 16.89 8.02
N GLY A 23 -10.52 16.59 7.89
CA GLY A 23 -11.27 16.85 6.68
C GLY A 23 -11.47 15.61 5.82
N LEU A 24 -12.73 15.40 5.46
CA LEU A 24 -13.20 14.27 4.68
C LEU A 24 -12.40 14.03 3.38
N LYS A 25 -12.15 15.08 2.60
CA LYS A 25 -11.44 14.97 1.32
C LYS A 25 -10.00 14.50 1.49
N THR A 26 -9.31 14.98 2.53
CA THR A 26 -7.93 14.62 2.85
C THR A 26 -7.86 13.14 3.24
N ASN A 27 -8.74 12.68 4.13
CA ASN A 27 -8.78 11.29 4.58
C ASN A 27 -9.10 10.31 3.44
N LEU A 28 -10.08 10.67 2.59
CA LEU A 28 -10.40 9.89 1.39
C LEU A 28 -9.25 9.86 0.39
N ALA A 29 -8.58 11.00 0.15
CA ALA A 29 -7.44 11.05 -0.76
C ALA A 29 -6.29 10.17 -0.26
N PHE A 30 -5.99 10.19 1.04
CA PHE A 30 -4.96 9.32 1.62
C PHE A 30 -5.30 7.85 1.41
N THR A 31 -6.54 7.48 1.73
CA THR A 31 -7.04 6.11 1.58
C THR A 31 -6.98 5.65 0.13
N ALA A 32 -7.39 6.50 -0.82
CA ALA A 32 -7.35 6.18 -2.24
C ALA A 32 -5.91 6.00 -2.76
N LEU A 33 -4.98 6.86 -2.34
CA LEU A 33 -3.56 6.75 -2.71
C LEU A 33 -2.91 5.49 -2.12
N ALA A 34 -3.22 5.13 -0.88
CA ALA A 34 -2.72 3.90 -0.28
C ALA A 34 -3.31 2.66 -0.99
N ALA A 35 -4.62 2.65 -1.25
CA ALA A 35 -5.27 1.53 -1.94
C ALA A 35 -4.73 1.34 -3.37
N SER A 36 -4.40 2.42 -4.08
CA SER A 36 -3.94 2.35 -5.47
C SER A 36 -2.55 1.71 -5.62
N THR A 37 -1.70 1.76 -4.60
CA THR A 37 -0.37 1.13 -4.60
C THR A 37 -0.32 -0.21 -3.89
N GLY A 38 -1.43 -0.67 -3.30
CA GLY A 38 -1.51 -1.96 -2.60
C GLY A 38 -1.22 -3.19 -3.48
N MET A 39 -1.19 -3.03 -4.81
CA MET A 39 -0.80 -4.08 -5.77
C MET A 39 0.49 -3.77 -6.53
N LEU A 40 1.16 -2.65 -6.23
CA LEU A 40 2.32 -2.21 -7.00
C LEU A 40 3.49 -3.22 -6.96
N PRO A 41 3.84 -3.83 -5.81
CA PRO A 41 4.93 -4.82 -5.77
C PRO A 41 4.70 -6.03 -6.69
N ASP A 42 3.47 -6.53 -6.74
CA ASP A 42 3.03 -7.61 -7.65
C ASP A 42 3.04 -7.23 -9.14
N GLY A 43 3.40 -5.99 -9.49
CA GLY A 43 3.72 -5.63 -10.87
C GLY A 43 4.85 -6.50 -11.44
N ASP A 44 5.69 -7.09 -10.59
CA ASP A 44 6.71 -8.07 -10.98
C ASP A 44 6.14 -9.29 -11.71
N LEU A 45 4.93 -9.75 -11.38
CA LEU A 45 4.25 -10.87 -12.03
C LEU A 45 3.96 -10.59 -13.52
N LEU A 46 3.79 -9.31 -13.87
CA LEU A 46 3.68 -8.88 -15.26
C LEU A 46 5.06 -8.69 -15.88
N LEU A 47 5.98 -8.02 -15.19
CA LEU A 47 7.35 -7.75 -15.66
C LEU A 47 8.13 -9.03 -15.97
N MET A 48 7.98 -10.08 -15.14
CA MET A 48 8.70 -11.34 -15.29
C MET A 48 8.38 -12.08 -16.59
N ARG A 49 7.30 -11.68 -17.30
CA ARG A 49 6.98 -12.17 -18.64
C ARG A 49 7.91 -11.61 -19.72
N TYR A 50 8.61 -10.52 -19.44
CA TYR A 50 9.42 -9.77 -20.41
C TYR A 50 10.88 -9.62 -19.99
N VAL A 51 11.17 -9.56 -18.68
CA VAL A 51 12.51 -9.36 -18.13
C VAL A 51 12.75 -10.28 -16.95
N PHE A 52 14.00 -10.57 -16.63
CA PHE A 52 14.35 -11.43 -15.49
C PHE A 52 14.19 -10.65 -14.17
N VAL A 53 13.03 -10.80 -13.53
CA VAL A 53 12.70 -10.27 -12.21
C VAL A 53 12.17 -11.41 -11.35
N GLU A 54 12.71 -11.56 -10.15
CA GLU A 54 12.24 -12.55 -9.16
C GLU A 54 11.00 -11.99 -8.44
N HIS A 55 9.90 -12.75 -8.47
CA HIS A 55 8.75 -12.44 -7.63
C HIS A 55 9.10 -12.63 -6.14
N HIS A 56 8.70 -11.68 -5.30
CA HIS A 56 9.16 -11.56 -3.90
C HIS A 56 10.67 -11.24 -3.75
N GLY A 57 11.27 -10.73 -4.82
CA GLY A 57 12.63 -10.18 -4.85
C GLY A 57 12.65 -8.67 -4.56
N LEU A 58 13.22 -7.89 -5.48
CA LEU A 58 13.44 -6.45 -5.32
C LEU A 58 12.15 -5.67 -5.08
N THR A 59 11.10 -5.94 -5.84
CA THR A 59 9.81 -5.23 -5.79
C THR A 59 9.12 -5.31 -4.43
N HIS A 60 9.38 -6.36 -3.65
CA HIS A 60 8.83 -6.59 -2.30
C HIS A 60 9.80 -6.20 -1.18
N SER A 61 10.83 -5.40 -1.47
CA SER A 61 11.81 -4.93 -0.50
C SER A 61 11.62 -3.46 -0.11
N LEU A 62 12.07 -3.09 1.09
CA LEU A 62 12.11 -1.71 1.56
C LEU A 62 12.95 -0.82 0.65
N LEU A 63 13.98 -1.38 0.03
CA LEU A 63 14.90 -0.68 -0.87
C LEU A 63 14.24 -0.35 -2.21
N PHE A 64 13.16 -1.05 -2.56
CA PHE A 64 12.32 -0.68 -3.69
C PHE A 64 11.16 0.23 -3.27
N ILE A 65 10.40 -0.15 -2.23
CA ILE A 65 9.16 0.58 -1.92
C ILE A 65 9.43 1.99 -1.37
N VAL A 66 10.53 2.23 -0.67
CA VAL A 66 10.86 3.57 -0.13
C VAL A 66 11.24 4.54 -1.27
N PRO A 67 12.24 4.26 -2.13
CA PRO A 67 12.53 5.13 -3.27
C PRO A 67 11.34 5.27 -4.23
N THR A 68 10.60 4.19 -4.48
CA THR A 68 9.40 4.24 -5.32
C THR A 68 8.36 5.18 -4.73
N ALA A 69 8.12 5.15 -3.43
CA ALA A 69 7.19 6.09 -2.77
C ALA A 69 7.66 7.54 -2.90
N LEU A 70 8.95 7.79 -2.72
CA LEU A 70 9.53 9.14 -2.84
C LEU A 70 9.38 9.70 -4.26
N VAL A 71 9.60 8.87 -5.28
CA VAL A 71 9.45 9.25 -6.70
C VAL A 71 7.97 9.47 -7.03
N LEU A 72 7.11 8.49 -6.73
CA LEU A 72 5.67 8.59 -7.01
C LEU A 72 5.00 9.72 -6.23
N GLY A 73 5.44 9.99 -4.99
CA GLY A 73 4.98 11.14 -4.21
C GLY A 73 5.34 12.47 -4.87
N GLY A 74 6.51 12.56 -5.50
CA GLY A 74 6.94 13.73 -6.26
C GLY A 74 6.06 13.95 -7.49
N ILE A 75 5.80 12.89 -8.24
CA ILE A 75 4.91 12.90 -9.41
C ILE A 75 3.50 13.31 -9.00
N ALA A 76 2.92 12.67 -7.97
CA ALA A 76 1.58 12.97 -7.47
C ALA A 76 1.46 14.43 -7.01
N THR A 77 2.49 14.96 -6.35
CA THR A 77 2.56 16.36 -5.92
C THR A 77 2.58 17.31 -7.11
N GLY A 78 3.42 17.04 -8.11
CA GLY A 78 3.49 17.83 -9.34
C GLY A 78 2.15 17.89 -10.07
N ILE A 79 1.50 16.74 -10.22
CA ILE A 79 0.15 16.64 -10.82
C ILE A 79 -0.86 17.45 -10.00
N TYR A 80 -0.90 17.28 -8.68
CA TYR A 80 -1.82 18.00 -7.81
C TYR A 80 -1.67 19.51 -7.92
N LEU A 81 -0.42 20.02 -7.86
CA LEU A 81 -0.15 21.46 -7.94
C LEU A 81 -0.47 22.03 -9.33
N ALA A 82 -0.18 21.27 -10.39
CA ALA A 82 -0.52 21.69 -11.76
C ALA A 82 -2.04 21.81 -11.97
N VAL A 83 -2.83 20.91 -11.39
CA VAL A 83 -4.31 20.93 -11.52
C VAL A 83 -4.95 21.98 -10.61
N ARG A 84 -4.45 22.15 -9.38
CA ARG A 84 -5.06 23.06 -8.39
C ARG A 84 -4.67 24.52 -8.58
N GLY A 85 -3.50 24.80 -9.16
CA GLY A 85 -2.97 26.15 -9.37
C GLY A 85 -2.46 26.81 -8.08
N SER A 86 -3.30 26.90 -7.05
CA SER A 86 -2.94 27.31 -5.69
C SER A 86 -3.41 26.27 -4.66
N SER A 87 -2.66 26.16 -3.57
CA SER A 87 -2.93 25.22 -2.47
C SER A 87 -2.66 25.92 -1.15
N ASP A 88 -3.57 25.77 -0.19
CA ASP A 88 -3.38 26.26 1.18
C ASP A 88 -2.25 25.50 1.91
N TYR A 89 -1.85 24.35 1.37
CA TYR A 89 -0.74 23.54 1.85
C TYR A 89 0.54 23.84 1.07
N SER A 90 1.66 23.91 1.79
CA SER A 90 2.99 24.00 1.16
C SER A 90 3.29 22.77 0.31
N THR A 91 4.11 22.94 -0.73
CA THR A 91 4.61 21.83 -1.58
C THR A 91 5.19 20.67 -0.76
N ARG A 92 5.90 21.00 0.33
CA ARG A 92 6.48 19.98 1.23
C ARG A 92 5.41 19.16 1.96
N GLN A 93 4.32 19.78 2.39
CA GLN A 93 3.21 19.08 3.04
C GLN A 93 2.50 18.15 2.06
N VAL A 94 2.21 18.62 0.84
CA VAL A 94 1.59 17.79 -0.21
C VAL A 94 2.49 16.60 -0.56
N TYR A 95 3.79 16.84 -0.72
CA TYR A 95 4.79 15.81 -1.00
C TYR A 95 4.88 14.76 0.10
N ALA A 96 4.97 15.19 1.36
CA ALA A 96 4.99 14.27 2.50
C ALA A 96 3.71 13.45 2.56
N PHE A 97 2.55 14.10 2.39
CA PHE A 97 1.25 13.44 2.40
C PHE A 97 1.15 12.35 1.31
N ALA A 98 1.45 12.70 0.06
CA ALA A 98 1.37 11.76 -1.06
C ALA A 98 2.37 10.61 -0.90
N THR A 99 3.61 10.92 -0.55
CA THR A 99 4.67 9.92 -0.31
C THR A 99 4.25 8.91 0.76
N VAL A 100 3.77 9.40 1.92
CA VAL A 100 3.37 8.54 3.03
C VAL A 100 2.15 7.68 2.68
N ALA A 101 1.17 8.23 1.96
CA ALA A 101 0.00 7.47 1.51
C ALA A 101 0.40 6.33 0.56
N LEU A 102 1.19 6.64 -0.47
CA LEU A 102 1.65 5.66 -1.46
C LEU A 102 2.56 4.59 -0.82
N PHE A 103 3.44 5.01 0.10
CA PHE A 103 4.26 4.11 0.90
C PHE A 103 3.41 3.18 1.77
N ALA A 104 2.37 3.69 2.43
CA ALA A 104 1.49 2.89 3.28
C ALA A 104 0.84 1.74 2.49
N GLY A 105 0.42 1.98 1.25
CA GLY A 105 -0.12 0.94 0.37
C GLY A 105 0.88 -0.15 0.02
N MET A 106 2.08 0.22 -0.41
CA MET A 106 3.14 -0.76 -0.73
C MET A 106 3.64 -1.51 0.52
N LEU A 107 3.74 -0.82 1.65
CA LEU A 107 4.12 -1.44 2.92
C LEU A 107 3.04 -2.43 3.38
N ALA A 108 1.76 -2.09 3.22
CA ALA A 108 0.65 -3.00 3.52
C ALA A 108 0.71 -4.27 2.68
N HIS A 109 1.12 -4.14 1.40
CA HIS A 109 1.34 -5.28 0.52
C HIS A 109 2.43 -6.21 1.06
N VAL A 110 3.63 -5.65 1.30
CA VAL A 110 4.78 -6.39 1.86
C VAL A 110 4.41 -7.03 3.19
N PHE A 111 3.70 -6.32 4.06
CA PHE A 111 3.22 -6.86 5.33
C PHE A 111 2.23 -8.02 5.14
N ALA A 112 1.31 -7.92 4.19
CA ALA A 112 0.42 -9.02 3.87
C ALA A 112 1.20 -10.26 3.39
N ASP A 113 2.26 -10.12 2.61
CA ASP A 113 3.08 -11.26 2.20
C ASP A 113 3.89 -11.86 3.35
N VAL A 114 4.37 -11.05 4.30
CA VAL A 114 4.94 -11.59 5.55
C VAL A 114 3.93 -12.47 6.27
N LEU A 115 2.65 -12.09 6.31
CA LEU A 115 1.60 -12.90 6.94
C LEU A 115 1.28 -14.18 6.16
N THR A 116 1.58 -14.25 4.87
CA THR A 116 1.05 -15.31 4.02
C THR A 116 1.93 -16.57 4.04
N THR A 117 1.31 -17.75 4.10
CA THR A 117 1.94 -19.07 3.98
C THR A 117 2.66 -19.21 2.64
N PRO A 118 3.85 -19.84 2.57
CA PRO A 118 4.58 -20.04 1.33
C PRO A 118 4.09 -21.29 0.56
N ASP A 119 2.77 -21.43 0.38
CA ASP A 119 2.17 -22.58 -0.30
C ASP A 119 2.29 -22.50 -1.82
N ILE A 120 2.25 -21.28 -2.39
CA ILE A 120 2.37 -21.04 -3.83
C ILE A 120 3.36 -19.94 -4.22
N ALA A 121 3.98 -19.27 -3.24
CA ALA A 121 4.98 -18.24 -3.46
C ALA A 121 6.10 -18.38 -2.41
N PRO A 122 7.36 -18.07 -2.74
CA PRO A 122 8.46 -18.11 -1.77
C PRO A 122 8.24 -17.05 -0.67
N PRO A 123 8.82 -17.17 0.53
CA PRO A 123 8.84 -16.06 1.48
C PRO A 123 9.55 -14.81 0.91
N ILE A 124 9.13 -13.62 1.35
CA ILE A 124 9.73 -12.36 0.90
C ILE A 124 11.12 -12.11 1.50
N LYS A 125 11.90 -11.23 0.83
CA LYS A 125 13.21 -10.75 1.30
C LYS A 125 13.14 -9.22 1.53
N PRO A 126 12.72 -8.75 2.72
CA PRO A 126 12.39 -7.33 2.94
C PRO A 126 13.56 -6.36 2.72
N LEU A 127 14.80 -6.83 2.81
CA LEU A 127 16.02 -6.03 2.69
C LEU A 127 16.84 -6.37 1.44
N TYR A 128 16.28 -7.12 0.48
CA TYR A 128 16.94 -7.43 -0.78
C TYR A 128 17.21 -6.14 -1.61
N PRO A 129 18.38 -5.98 -2.25
CA PRO A 129 19.45 -6.97 -2.42
C PRO A 129 20.56 -6.93 -1.35
N LEU A 130 20.42 -6.14 -0.29
CA LEU A 130 21.44 -6.06 0.76
C LEU A 130 21.49 -7.32 1.62
N LEU A 131 20.32 -7.92 1.88
CA LEU A 131 20.20 -9.18 2.61
C LEU A 131 19.21 -10.10 1.90
N GLU A 132 19.56 -11.39 1.83
CA GLU A 132 18.71 -12.43 1.22
C GLU A 132 17.84 -13.17 2.26
N THR A 133 17.84 -12.70 3.51
CA THR A 133 17.06 -13.30 4.60
C THR A 133 15.58 -13.28 4.27
N ARG A 134 14.98 -14.47 4.35
CA ARG A 134 13.56 -14.70 4.12
C ARG A 134 12.75 -14.44 5.39
N LEU A 135 11.65 -13.71 5.27
CA LEU A 135 10.72 -13.43 6.36
C LEU A 135 9.34 -13.99 6.06
N VAL A 136 8.77 -14.72 7.00
CA VAL A 136 7.41 -15.28 6.94
C VAL A 136 6.88 -15.50 8.36
N LEU A 137 5.59 -15.23 8.55
CA LEU A 137 4.85 -15.53 9.77
C LEU A 137 3.91 -16.74 9.62
N ASP A 138 3.56 -17.10 8.38
CA ASP A 138 2.74 -18.29 8.08
C ASP A 138 1.37 -18.29 8.80
N ALA A 139 0.68 -17.15 8.76
CA ALA A 139 -0.60 -16.94 9.44
C ALA A 139 -1.82 -17.03 8.50
N ALA A 140 -1.63 -16.76 7.21
CA ALA A 140 -2.71 -16.66 6.23
C ALA A 140 -2.41 -17.46 4.95
N PHE A 141 -3.30 -18.35 4.53
CA PHE A 141 -3.10 -19.09 3.27
C PHE A 141 -3.38 -18.22 2.04
N VAL A 142 -2.50 -18.26 1.03
CA VAL A 142 -2.60 -17.41 -0.17
C VAL A 142 -3.94 -17.62 -0.89
N LYS A 143 -4.38 -18.87 -1.06
CA LYS A 143 -5.63 -19.21 -1.78
C LYS A 143 -6.89 -19.13 -0.93
N SER A 144 -6.80 -18.77 0.35
CA SER A 144 -7.97 -18.74 1.22
C SER A 144 -8.91 -17.59 0.85
N LYS A 145 -10.14 -17.91 0.48
CA LYS A 145 -11.19 -16.90 0.27
C LYS A 145 -11.45 -16.09 1.53
N LEU A 146 -11.33 -16.69 2.71
CA LEU A 146 -11.50 -15.99 3.99
C LEU A 146 -10.43 -14.92 4.17
N TRP A 147 -9.16 -15.23 3.93
CA TRP A 147 -8.09 -14.24 4.07
C TRP A 147 -8.13 -13.16 3.00
N ASN A 148 -8.52 -13.49 1.77
CA ASN A 148 -8.60 -12.51 0.69
C ASN A 148 -9.85 -11.61 0.82
N LEU A 149 -11.04 -12.21 0.84
CA LEU A 149 -12.30 -11.46 0.88
C LEU A 149 -12.61 -10.94 2.28
N GLY A 150 -12.22 -11.65 3.33
CA GLY A 150 -12.40 -11.20 4.71
C GLY A 150 -11.54 -9.99 5.03
N THR A 151 -10.27 -9.98 4.62
CA THR A 151 -9.41 -8.79 4.79
C THR A 151 -9.91 -7.61 3.97
N LEU A 152 -10.36 -7.84 2.72
CA LEU A 152 -11.01 -6.79 1.91
C LEU A 152 -12.27 -6.25 2.59
N GLY A 153 -13.17 -7.13 3.01
CA GLY A 153 -14.40 -6.77 3.70
C GLY A 153 -14.14 -5.99 4.98
N LEU A 154 -13.18 -6.43 5.79
CA LEU A 154 -12.77 -5.72 7.02
C LEU A 154 -12.21 -4.34 6.69
N GLY A 155 -11.33 -4.21 5.70
CA GLY A 155 -10.81 -2.94 5.23
C GLY A 155 -11.92 -1.97 4.81
N ILE A 156 -12.90 -2.45 4.03
CA ILE A 156 -14.06 -1.65 3.62
C ILE A 156 -14.90 -1.22 4.84
N VAL A 157 -15.23 -2.16 5.75
CA VAL A 157 -16.03 -1.86 6.95
C VAL A 157 -15.35 -0.82 7.83
N VAL A 158 -14.05 -0.93 8.05
CA VAL A 158 -13.27 0.06 8.80
C VAL A 158 -13.32 1.42 8.13
N GLN A 159 -13.07 1.48 6.82
CA GLN A 159 -13.09 2.74 6.07
C GLN A 159 -14.47 3.40 6.04
N VAL A 160 -15.53 2.63 5.86
CA VAL A 160 -16.92 3.13 5.92
C VAL A 160 -17.25 3.61 7.34
N GLY A 161 -16.87 2.87 8.38
CA GLY A 161 -17.09 3.29 9.76
C GLY A 161 -16.39 4.61 10.10
N LEU A 162 -15.15 4.79 9.65
CA LEU A 162 -14.39 6.03 9.82
C LEU A 162 -14.99 7.19 9.02
N LEU A 163 -15.44 6.92 7.79
CA LEU A 163 -16.18 7.86 6.96
C LEU A 163 -17.47 8.33 7.65
N THR A 164 -18.29 7.39 8.13
CA THR A 164 -19.54 7.71 8.84
C THR A 164 -19.26 8.53 10.10
N ARG A 165 -18.24 8.17 10.88
CA ARG A 165 -17.81 8.95 12.05
C ARG A 165 -17.45 10.39 11.69
N GLU A 166 -16.73 10.61 10.60
CA GLU A 166 -16.30 11.94 10.17
C GLU A 166 -17.49 12.79 9.67
N VAL A 167 -18.47 12.18 9.01
CA VAL A 167 -19.66 12.88 8.49
C VAL A 167 -20.67 13.23 9.58
N LEU A 168 -20.76 12.43 10.65
CA LEU A 168 -21.70 12.65 11.75
C LEU A 168 -21.19 13.59 12.86
N ARG A 169 -19.95 14.07 12.75
CA ARG A 169 -19.35 15.06 13.67
C ARG A 169 -19.62 16.47 13.19
#